data_AF-A0A1Z9CH68-F1
#
_entry.id   AF-A0A1Z9CH68-F1
#
_cell.length_a   1.000
_cell.length_b   1.000
_cell.length_c   1.000
_cell.angle_alpha   90.00
_cell.angle_beta   90.00
_cell.angle_gamma   90.00
#
_symmetry.space_group_name_H-M   'P 1'
#
loop_
_entity.id
_entity.type
_entity.pdbx_description
1 polymer ?
#
loop_
_entity_poly.entity_id
_entity_poly.type
_entity_poly.pdbx_seq_one_letter_code
_entity_poly.pdbx_strand_id
1 'polypeptide(L)' 'MGEEQKKKDTTKLESSSLYQGYLTERQEILRHKWLESEKEGKDIGFEQALVDWVLNHRSKWRKQHPH' A
#
# COMPACT_ATOMS: atom_id res chain seq x y z
N MET A 1 -1.33 28.47 -15.34
CA MET A 1 -1.47 27.30 -16.23
C MET A 1 -0.77 26.01 -15.73
N GLY A 2 -0.02 26.02 -14.61
CA GLY A 2 0.69 24.82 -14.13
C GLY A 2 -0.13 23.80 -13.31
N GLU A 3 -1.27 24.20 -12.76
CA GLU A 3 -2.05 23.31 -11.87
C GLU A 3 -2.98 22.34 -12.63
N GLU A 4 -3.45 22.72 -13.81
CA GLU A 4 -4.38 21.92 -14.63
C GLU A 4 -3.70 20.72 -15.30
N GLN A 5 -2.43 20.89 -15.70
CA GLN A 5 -1.62 19.80 -16.27
C GLN A 5 -1.25 18.76 -15.20
N LYS A 6 -0.89 19.22 -13.99
CA LYS A 6 -0.55 18.33 -12.88
C LYS A 6 -1.70 17.39 -12.50
N LYS A 7 -2.97 17.85 -12.55
CA LYS A 7 -4.14 17.00 -12.30
C LYS A 7 -4.39 15.97 -13.40
N LYS A 8 -4.18 16.33 -14.67
CA LYS A 8 -4.36 15.42 -15.82
C LYS A 8 -3.35 14.27 -15.82
N ASP A 9 -2.09 14.54 -15.47
CA ASP A 9 -1.07 13.49 -15.37
C ASP A 9 -1.34 12.52 -14.21
N THR A 10 -1.82 13.00 -13.05
CA THR A 10 -2.27 12.11 -11.97
C THR A 10 -3.41 11.20 -12.45
N THR A 11 -4.43 11.74 -13.12
CA THR A 11 -5.57 10.93 -13.60
C THR A 11 -5.19 9.86 -14.62
N LYS A 12 -4.13 10.07 -15.40
CA LYS A 12 -3.62 9.07 -16.36
C LYS A 12 -2.76 8.00 -15.69
N LEU A 13 -2.04 8.35 -14.62
CA LEU A 13 -1.30 7.40 -13.79
C LEU A 13 -2.26 6.58 -12.90
N GLU A 14 -3.33 7.19 -12.41
CA GLU A 14 -4.36 6.56 -11.58
C GLU A 14 -5.09 5.41 -12.28
N SER A 15 -5.23 5.49 -13.61
CA SER A 15 -5.82 4.45 -14.46
C SER A 15 -4.83 3.36 -14.89
N SER A 16 -3.56 3.46 -14.52
CA SER A 16 -2.56 2.43 -14.81
C SER A 16 -2.70 1.25 -13.83
N SER A 17 -2.73 0.04 -14.37
CA SER A 17 -2.73 -1.23 -13.61
C SER A 17 -1.64 -1.27 -12.53
N LEU A 18 -0.47 -0.66 -12.80
CA LEU A 18 0.65 -0.61 -11.86
C LEU A 18 0.37 0.27 -10.63
N TYR A 19 -0.28 1.42 -10.82
CA TYR A 19 -0.62 2.30 -9.70
C TYR A 19 -1.75 1.72 -8.86
N GLN A 20 -2.73 1.08 -9.50
CA GLN A 20 -3.76 0.31 -8.80
C GLN A 20 -3.15 -0.80 -7.95
N GLY A 21 -2.20 -1.57 -8.49
CA GLY A 21 -1.46 -2.59 -7.75
C GLY A 21 -0.71 -2.01 -6.55
N TYR A 22 -0.07 -0.85 -6.71
CA TYR A 22 0.58 -0.14 -5.61
C TYR A 22 -0.42 0.32 -4.53
N LEU A 23 -1.58 0.85 -4.92
CA LEU A 23 -2.62 1.26 -3.97
C LEU A 23 -3.15 0.06 -3.18
N THR A 24 -3.36 -1.10 -3.83
CA THR A 24 -3.78 -2.32 -3.14
C THR A 24 -2.69 -2.82 -2.19
N GLU A 25 -1.42 -2.81 -2.60
CA GLU A 25 -0.29 -3.20 -1.75
C GLU A 25 -0.21 -2.31 -0.51
N ARG A 26 -0.35 -0.99 -0.68
CA ARG A 26 -0.36 -0.01 0.41
C ARG A 26 -1.54 -0.22 1.37
N GLN A 27 -2.73 -0.50 0.86
CA GLN A 27 -3.91 -0.78 1.69
C GLN A 27 -3.70 -2.03 2.55
N GLU A 28 -3.05 -3.05 2.02
CA GLU A 28 -2.75 -4.26 2.78
C GLU A 28 -1.75 -3.99 3.91
N ILE A 29 -0.72 -3.18 3.67
CA ILE A 29 0.24 -2.77 4.71
C ILE A 29 -0.48 -1.98 5.82
N LEU A 30 -1.40 -1.08 5.47
CA LEU A 30 -2.19 -0.33 6.45
C LEU A 30 -3.11 -1.23 7.27
N ARG A 31 -3.72 -2.25 6.64
CA ARG A 31 -4.53 -3.25 7.33
C ARG A 31 -3.68 -4.08 8.29
N HIS A 32 -2.51 -4.53 7.86
CA HIS A 32 -1.57 -5.27 8.70
C HIS A 32 -1.12 -4.44 9.91
N LYS A 33 -0.77 -3.16 9.69
CA LYS A 33 -0.46 -2.21 10.77
C LYS A 33 -1.60 -2.15 11.79
N TRP A 34 -2.84 -1.97 11.33
CA TRP A 34 -3.98 -1.88 12.25
C TRP A 34 -4.13 -3.16 13.08
N LEU A 35 -4.06 -4.33 12.46
CA LEU A 35 -4.19 -5.61 13.17
C LEU A 35 -3.11 -5.83 14.23
N GLU A 36 -1.84 -5.53 13.92
CA GLU A 36 -0.76 -5.68 14.90
C GLU A 36 -0.81 -4.59 15.97
N SER A 37 -1.25 -3.37 15.66
CA SER A 37 -1.49 -2.34 16.66
C SER A 37 -2.61 -2.72 17.64
N GLU A 38 -3.71 -3.30 17.16
CA GLU A 38 -4.79 -3.82 18.01
C GLU A 38 -4.30 -4.95 18.92
N LYS A 39 -3.45 -5.82 18.39
CA LYS A 39 -2.88 -6.97 19.11
C LYS A 39 -1.86 -6.57 20.18
N GLU A 40 -1.01 -5.57 19.92
CA GLU A 40 -0.08 -5.04 20.92
C GLU A 40 -0.73 -4.04 21.89
N GLY A 41 -1.96 -3.59 21.60
CA GLY A 41 -2.66 -2.57 22.39
C GLY A 41 -2.01 -1.18 22.33
N LYS A 42 -1.16 -0.95 21.32
CA LYS A 42 -0.46 0.33 21.07
C LYS A 42 -0.17 0.45 19.58
N ASP A 43 0.01 1.67 19.08
CA ASP A 43 0.42 1.83 17.69
C ASP A 43 1.86 1.35 17.50
N ILE A 44 2.05 0.31 16.68
CA ILE A 44 3.37 -0.20 16.31
C ILE A 44 4.09 0.72 15.32
N GLY A 45 3.37 1.67 14.70
CA GLY A 45 3.93 2.58 13.71
C GLY A 45 4.04 1.98 12.31
N PHE A 46 4.13 2.86 11.31
CA PHE A 46 4.08 2.44 9.91
C PHE A 46 5.35 1.71 9.46
N GLU A 47 6.53 2.15 9.89
CA GLU A 47 7.80 1.55 9.49
C GLU A 47 7.93 0.10 10.00
N GLN A 48 7.55 -0.15 11.25
CA GLN A 48 7.59 -1.48 11.84
C GLN A 48 6.62 -2.43 11.11
N ALA A 49 5.38 -1.98 10.88
CA ALA A 49 4.39 -2.74 10.13
C ALA A 49 4.83 -3.02 8.69
N LEU A 50 5.48 -2.04 8.03
CA LEU A 50 5.99 -2.19 6.68
C LEU A 50 7.11 -3.25 6.63
N VAL A 51 8.07 -3.19 7.56
CA VAL A 51 9.17 -4.16 7.61
C VAL A 51 8.64 -5.57 7.85
N ASP A 52 7.74 -5.76 8.83
CA ASP A 52 7.11 -7.08 9.07
C ASP A 52 6.37 -7.58 7.84
N TRP A 53 5.52 -6.73 7.26
CA TRP A 53 4.71 -7.09 6.10
C TRP A 53 5.57 -7.48 4.88
N VAL A 54 6.65 -6.75 4.61
CA VAL A 54 7.58 -7.05 3.51
C VAL A 54 8.27 -8.40 3.70
N LEU A 55 8.64 -8.74 4.94
CA LEU A 55 9.32 -9.99 5.26
C LEU A 55 8.38 -11.20 5.25
N ASN A 56 7.19 -11.07 5.83
CA ASN A 56 6.32 -12.21 6.16
C ASN A 56 5.11 -12.36 5.22
N HIS A 57 4.60 -11.27 4.65
CA HIS A 57 3.30 -11.23 3.96
C HIS A 57 3.43 -10.98 2.46
N ARG A 58 4.33 -10.07 2.04
CA ARG A 58 4.46 -9.61 0.66
C ARG A 58 4.63 -10.72 -0.37
N SER A 59 5.44 -11.72 -0.06
CA SER A 59 5.70 -12.84 -0.97
C SER A 59 4.45 -13.70 -1.24
N LYS A 60 3.57 -13.86 -0.24
CA LYS A 60 2.28 -14.55 -0.39
C LYS A 60 1.28 -13.64 -1.11
N TRP A 61 1.25 -12.37 -0.74
CA TRP A 61 0.35 -11.38 -1.32
C TRP A 61 0.55 -11.21 -2.83
N ARG A 62 1.80 -11.09 -3.30
CA ARG A 62 2.11 -11.03 -4.74
C ARG A 62 1.75 -12.30 -5.53
N LYS A 63 1.72 -13.47 -4.89
CA LYS A 63 1.25 -14.71 -5.53
C LYS A 63 -0.27 -14.73 -5.70
N GLN A 64 -0.99 -14.09 -4.78
CA GLN A 64 -2.47 -14.00 -4.82
C GLN A 64 -2.95 -12.84 -5.71
N HIS A 65 -2.10 -11.84 -5.95
CA HIS A 65 -2.39 -10.70 -6.82
C HIS A 65 -1.36 -10.60 -7.97
N PRO A 66 -1.37 -11.57 -8.91
CA PRO A 66 -0.59 -11.45 -10.14
C PRO A 66 -1.11 -10.29 -10.99
N HIS A 67 -0.19 -9.49 -11.53
CA HIS A 67 -0.48 -8.38 -12.44
C HIS A 67 -0.79 -8.85 -13.85
#